data_AF-A0A0Q7WDF5-F1
#
_entry.id   AF-A0A0Q7WDF5-F1
#
_cell.length_a   1.000
_cell.length_b   1.000
_cell.length_c   1.000
_cell.angle_alpha   90.00
_cell.angle_beta   90.00
_cell.angle_gamma   90.00
#
_symmetry.space_group_name_H-M   'P 1'
#
loop_
_entity.id
_entity.type
_entity.pdbx_description
1 polymer ?
#
loop_
_entity_poly.entity_id
_entity_poly.type
_entity_poly.pdbx_seq_one_letter_code
_entity_poly.pdbx_strand_id
1 'polypeptide(L)' 'MADHPPAGPVELGADMDYAEHDRTYSGFLKLAKYGSLVIIALLAAMAFGFFTSAGFFSATVLFVILCAVGGFILR' A
#
# COMPACT_ATOMS: atom_id res chain seq x y z
N MET A 1 45.31 5.20 -1.78
CA MET A 1 44.13 4.65 -1.05
C MET A 1 43.15 3.93 -1.98
N ALA A 2 43.46 3.71 -3.28
CA ALA A 2 42.51 3.23 -4.28
C ALA A 2 42.98 1.97 -5.05
N ASP A 3 43.94 1.20 -4.51
CA ASP A 3 44.55 0.04 -5.20
C ASP A 3 44.49 -1.28 -4.41
N HIS A 4 43.75 -1.31 -3.29
CA HIS A 4 43.51 -2.54 -2.54
C HIS A 4 42.01 -2.78 -2.47
N PRO A 5 41.47 -3.81 -3.14
CA PRO A 5 40.09 -4.23 -2.90
C PRO A 5 39.96 -4.63 -1.42
N PRO A 6 38.93 -4.15 -0.72
CA PRO A 6 38.70 -4.53 0.67
C PRO A 6 38.53 -6.05 0.77
N ALA A 7 39.51 -6.72 1.38
CA ALA A 7 39.58 -8.19 1.48
C ALA A 7 39.50 -8.69 2.94
N GLY A 8 39.29 -7.78 3.89
CA GLY A 8 39.12 -8.11 5.30
C GLY A 8 37.66 -8.51 5.62
N PRO A 9 37.41 -9.48 6.52
CA PRO A 9 36.04 -9.88 6.93
C PRO A 9 35.18 -8.71 7.45
N VAL A 10 35.82 -7.64 7.93
CA VAL A 10 35.18 -6.43 8.45
C VAL A 10 34.73 -5.49 7.32
N GLU A 11 35.36 -5.57 6.15
CA GLU A 11 35.15 -4.69 5.00
C GLU A 11 34.16 -5.26 3.96
N LEU A 12 33.84 -6.56 4.07
CA LEU A 12 32.88 -7.24 3.18
C LEU A 12 31.43 -7.22 3.72
N GLY A 13 31.23 -6.74 4.95
CA GLY A 13 29.92 -6.76 5.61
C GLY A 13 29.43 -8.18 5.90
N ALA A 14 28.67 -8.36 6.97
CA ALA A 14 27.96 -9.62 7.18
C ALA A 14 26.87 -9.79 6.09
N ASP A 15 26.54 -11.04 5.75
CA ASP A 15 25.42 -11.32 4.85
C ASP A 15 24.14 -10.71 5.45
N MET A 16 23.47 -9.88 4.67
CA MET A 16 22.31 -9.11 5.12
C MET A 16 21.12 -10.05 5.27
N ASP A 17 20.45 -10.03 6.43
CA ASP A 17 19.21 -10.79 6.64
C ASP A 17 18.05 -10.12 5.86
N TYR A 18 17.90 -10.53 4.60
CA TYR A 18 16.86 -10.04 3.71
C TYR A 18 15.46 -10.60 4.03
N ALA A 19 15.37 -11.69 4.80
CA ALA A 19 14.08 -12.35 5.01
C ALA A 19 13.09 -11.44 5.76
N GLU A 20 13.57 -10.68 6.74
CA GLU A 20 12.73 -9.73 7.50
C GLU A 20 12.47 -8.44 6.71
N HIS A 21 13.44 -8.00 5.92
CA HIS A 21 13.32 -6.82 5.07
C HIS A 21 12.23 -7.04 4.00
N ASP A 22 12.28 -8.18 3.30
CA ASP A 22 11.31 -8.53 2.25
C ASP A 22 9.91 -8.73 2.82
N ARG A 23 9.80 -9.32 4.01
CA ARG A 23 8.53 -9.49 4.72
C ARG A 23 7.90 -8.13 5.02
N THR A 24 8.67 -7.22 5.61
CA THR A 24 8.20 -5.88 5.97
C THR A 24 7.82 -5.08 4.74
N TYR A 25 8.65 -5.13 3.69
CA TYR A 25 8.40 -4.44 2.44
C TYR A 25 7.13 -4.98 1.74
N SER A 26 6.92 -6.29 1.72
CA SER A 26 5.66 -6.90 1.22
C SER A 26 4.44 -6.42 2.00
N GLY A 27 4.57 -6.29 3.32
CA GLY A 27 3.53 -5.71 4.18
C GLY A 27 3.23 -4.25 3.84
N PHE A 28 4.28 -3.43 3.68
CA PHE A 28 4.16 -2.03 3.27
C PHE A 28 3.46 -1.89 1.91
N LEU A 29 3.85 -2.69 0.92
CA LEU A 29 3.22 -2.66 -0.41
C LEU A 29 1.74 -3.03 -0.34
N LYS A 30 1.36 -4.04 0.45
CA LYS A 30 -0.06 -4.40 0.66
C LYS A 30 -0.81 -3.26 1.32
N LEU A 31 -0.25 -2.65 2.38
CA LEU A 31 -0.86 -1.53 3.08
C LEU A 31 -1.05 -0.32 2.16
N ALA A 32 -0.02 0.06 1.39
CA ALA A 32 -0.09 1.16 0.46
C ALA A 32 -1.13 0.91 -0.65
N LYS A 33 -1.15 -0.32 -1.20
CA LYS A 33 -2.09 -0.74 -2.24
C LYS A 33 -3.54 -0.67 -1.78
N TYR A 34 -3.88 -1.29 -0.65
CA TYR A 34 -5.26 -1.30 -0.15
C TYR A 34 -5.65 0.00 0.56
N GLY A 35 -4.70 0.68 1.20
CA GLY A 35 -4.93 1.98 1.84
C GLY A 35 -5.25 3.08 0.83
N SER A 36 -4.51 3.15 -0.28
CA SER A 36 -4.83 4.10 -1.37
C SER A 36 -6.21 3.85 -1.99
N LEU A 37 -6.60 2.57 -2.18
CA LEU A 37 -7.95 2.22 -2.62
C LEU A 37 -9.03 2.78 -1.68
N VAL A 38 -8.88 2.56 -0.37
CA VAL A 38 -9.86 3.01 0.62
C VAL A 38 -10.00 4.53 0.63
N ILE A 39 -8.89 5.27 0.53
CA ILE A 39 -8.91 6.74 0.47
C ILE A 39 -9.68 7.22 -0.77
N ILE A 40 -9.37 6.66 -1.94
CA ILE A 40 -10.05 7.03 -3.20
C ILE A 40 -11.54 6.69 -3.13
N ALA A 41 -11.89 5.50 -2.65
CA ALA A 41 -13.28 5.06 -2.50
C ALA A 41 -14.06 5.96 -1.54
N LEU A 42 -13.44 6.35 -0.42
CA LEU A 42 -14.05 7.24 0.56
C LEU A 42 -14.31 8.63 -0.03
N LEU A 43 -13.33 9.22 -0.71
CA LEU A 43 -13.48 10.53 -1.33
C LEU A 43 -14.57 10.51 -2.42
N ALA A 44 -14.62 9.46 -3.25
CA ALA A 44 -15.66 9.29 -4.26
C ALA A 44 -17.06 9.14 -3.64
N ALA A 45 -17.18 8.34 -2.57
CA ALA A 45 -18.44 8.16 -1.85
C ALA A 45 -18.91 9.45 -1.17
N MET A 46 -18.01 10.20 -0.54
CA MET A 46 -18.32 11.51 0.05
C MET A 46 -18.77 12.50 -1.03
N ALA A 47 -18.09 12.53 -2.17
CA ALA A 47 -18.49 13.38 -3.28
C ALA A 47 -19.90 13.04 -3.77
N PHE A 48 -20.21 11.75 -3.94
CA PHE A 48 -21.55 11.29 -4.30
C PHE A 48 -22.59 11.64 -3.23
N GLY A 49 -22.29 11.42 -1.95
CA GLY A 49 -23.23 11.66 -0.85
C GLY A 49 -23.54 13.13 -0.57
N PHE A 50 -22.56 14.03 -0.76
CA PHE A 50 -22.71 15.46 -0.44
C PHE A 50 -23.03 16.35 -1.65
N PHE A 51 -22.53 16.02 -2.85
CA PHE A 51 -22.78 16.83 -4.05
C PHE A 51 -23.96 16.33 -4.90
N THR A 52 -24.64 15.27 -4.48
CA THR A 52 -25.88 14.78 -5.12
C THR A 52 -27.01 14.61 -4.10
N SER A 53 -28.22 14.27 -4.55
CA SER A 53 -29.37 13.99 -3.69
C SER A 53 -29.35 12.60 -3.03
N ALA A 54 -28.26 11.84 -3.16
CA ALA A 54 -28.19 10.45 -2.73
C ALA A 54 -28.14 10.31 -1.18
N GLY A 55 -27.45 11.21 -0.48
CA GLY A 55 -27.36 11.20 0.98
C GLY A 55 -26.42 10.12 1.56
N PHE A 56 -26.42 9.96 2.89
CA PHE A 56 -25.44 9.12 3.60
C PHE A 56 -25.55 7.63 3.26
N PHE A 57 -26.76 7.06 3.29
CA PHE A 57 -26.96 5.62 3.14
C PHE A 57 -26.48 5.10 1.77
N SER A 58 -26.87 5.78 0.69
CA SER A 58 -26.43 5.41 -0.67
C SER A 58 -24.92 5.61 -0.86
N ALA A 59 -24.33 6.63 -0.24
CA ALA A 59 -22.88 6.84 -0.26
C ALA A 59 -22.13 5.72 0.47
N THR A 60 -22.64 5.24 1.61
CA THR A 60 -22.07 4.08 2.30
C THR A 60 -22.15 2.82 1.46
N VAL A 61 -23.28 2.58 0.78
CA VAL A 61 -23.42 1.44 -0.14
C VAL A 61 -22.42 1.55 -1.29
N LEU A 62 -22.29 2.73 -1.90
CA LEU A 62 -21.31 2.98 -2.97
C LEU A 62 -19.88 2.75 -2.48
N PHE A 63 -19.51 3.22 -1.28
CA PHE A 63 -18.20 2.99 -0.68
C PHE A 63 -17.88 1.50 -0.56
N VAL A 64 -18.83 0.69 -0.04
CA VAL A 64 -18.65 -0.77 0.09
C VAL A 64 -18.47 -1.41 -1.29
N ILE A 65 -19.25 -1.01 -2.29
CA ILE A 65 -19.12 -1.51 -3.66
C ILE A 65 -17.74 -1.17 -4.24
N LEU A 66 -17.29 0.08 -4.11
CA LEU A 66 -15.98 0.52 -4.62
C LEU A 66 -14.83 -0.24 -3.93
N CYS A 67 -14.91 -0.45 -2.62
CA CYS A 67 -13.93 -1.26 -1.89
C CYS A 67 -13.94 -2.72 -2.33
N ALA A 68 -15.11 -3.33 -2.53
CA ALA A 68 -15.23 -4.72 -2.97
C ALA A 68 -14.71 -4.92 -4.40
N VAL A 69 -15.14 -4.06 -5.34
CA VAL A 69 -14.72 -4.12 -6.74
C VAL A 69 -13.23 -3.80 -6.86
N GLY A 70 -12.77 -2.72 -6.23
CA GLY A 70 -11.36 -2.35 -6.23
C GLY A 70 -10.48 -3.42 -5.58
N GLY A 71 -10.94 -4.03 -4.48
CA GLY A 71 -10.27 -5.15 -3.84
C GLY A 71 -10.16 -6.37 -4.75
N PHE A 72 -11.21 -6.68 -5.52
CA PHE A 72 -11.19 -7.76 -6.50
C PHE A 72 -10.28 -7.48 -7.70
N ILE A 73 -10.14 -6.22 -8.12
CA ILE A 73 -9.24 -5.83 -9.22
C ILE A 73 -7.78 -5.86 -8.75
N LEU A 74 -7.52 -5.48 -7.49
CA LEU A 74 -6.16 -5.41 -6.91
C LEU A 74 -5.66 -6.75 -6.34
N ARG A 75 -6.46 -7.83 -6.40
CA ARG A 75 -6.05 -9.16 -5.96
C ARG A 75 -4.97 -9.73 -6.87
#